data_AF-A0A942RGW5-F1
#
_entry.id   AF-A0A942RGW5-F1
#
_cell.length_a   1.000
_cell.length_b   1.000
_cell.length_c   1.000
_cell.angle_alpha   90.00
_cell.angle_beta   90.00
_cell.angle_gamma   90.00
#
_symmetry.space_group_name_H-M   'P 1'
#
loop_
_entity.id
_entity.type
_entity.pdbx_description
1 polymer ?
#
loop_
_entity_poly.entity_id
_entity_poly.type
_entity_poly.pdbx_seq_one_letter_code
_entity_poly.pdbx_strand_id
1 'polypeptide(L)'
;MDWGKQLQLKAGQSTEISEGDRLQKERFDRVVNVMKDPAATTFSFVVYPEKTPIVESQRAAQELASFGIPTQLVVANLVIPEEQAVTPFFQNRHKMQQKYLAEISSHFPGTVQLQVPMYAREIKGLAMLGEIAATIF
;
A
#
# COMPACT_ATOMS: atom_id res chain seq x y z
N MET A 1 -10.88 14.50 -0.86
CA MET A 1 -11.75 15.17 0.13
C MET A 1 -10.98 16.32 0.78
N ASP A 2 -11.40 17.57 0.52
CA ASP A 2 -10.78 18.78 1.07
C ASP A 2 -11.41 19.12 2.43
N TRP A 3 -10.81 18.60 3.50
CA TRP A 3 -11.26 18.83 4.88
C TRP A 3 -11.20 20.31 5.27
N GLY A 4 -10.34 21.11 4.63
CA GLY A 4 -10.29 22.57 4.80
C GLY A 4 -11.56 23.24 4.30
N LYS A 5 -12.08 22.83 3.15
CA LYS A 5 -13.39 23.27 2.65
C LYS A 5 -14.55 22.79 3.50
N GLN A 6 -14.49 21.56 4.02
CA GLN A 6 -15.55 21.03 4.87
C GLN A 6 -15.61 21.74 6.24
N LEU A 7 -14.45 22.14 6.78
CA LEU A 7 -14.33 23.01 7.95
C LEU A 7 -14.83 24.43 7.65
N GLN A 8 -14.53 24.99 6.47
CA GLN A 8 -15.06 26.30 6.05
C GLN A 8 -16.59 26.29 5.85
N LEU A 9 -17.15 25.19 5.31
CA LEU A 9 -18.59 25.02 5.17
C LEU A 9 -19.30 24.92 6.53
N LYS A 10 -18.69 24.24 7.52
CA LYS A 10 -19.17 24.26 8.91
C LYS A 10 -19.02 25.63 9.56
N ALA A 11 -17.92 26.34 9.30
CA ALA A 11 -17.68 27.68 9.82
C ALA A 11 -18.67 28.74 9.28
N GLY A 12 -19.24 28.51 8.10
CA GLY A 12 -20.27 29.38 7.50
C GLY A 12 -21.67 29.25 8.13
N GLN A 13 -21.93 28.22 8.94
CA GLN A 13 -23.20 28.01 9.65
C GLN A 13 -22.96 27.91 11.17
N SER A 14 -22.63 29.05 11.78
CA SER A 14 -22.76 29.35 13.21
C SER A 14 -22.23 28.33 14.24
N THR A 15 -20.92 28.30 14.45
CA THR A 15 -20.31 28.19 15.80
C THR A 15 -18.86 28.65 15.73
N GLU A 16 -18.42 29.43 16.72
CA GLU A 16 -16.99 29.70 16.93
C GLU A 16 -16.22 28.38 16.93
N ILE A 17 -15.14 28.29 16.15
CA ILE A 17 -14.26 27.11 16.14
C ILE A 17 -13.75 26.94 17.58
N SER A 18 -14.13 25.84 18.23
CA SER A 18 -13.72 25.57 19.61
C SER A 18 -12.21 25.39 19.67
N GLU A 19 -11.59 25.73 20.80
CA GLU A 19 -10.20 25.35 21.10
C GLU A 19 -9.96 23.84 20.87
N GLY A 20 -10.97 23.01 21.15
CA GLY A 20 -10.93 21.57 20.86
C GLY A 20 -10.80 21.25 19.37
N ASP A 21 -11.52 21.97 18.50
CA ASP A 21 -11.48 21.78 17.05
C ASP A 21 -10.13 22.22 16.47
N ARG A 22 -9.55 23.31 17.01
CA ARG A 22 -8.22 23.81 16.63
C ARG A 22 -7.13 22.78 16.98
N LEU A 23 -7.15 22.26 18.20
CA LEU A 23 -6.20 21.25 18.65
C LEU A 23 -6.31 19.95 17.84
N GLN A 24 -7.53 19.53 17.47
CA GLN A 24 -7.71 18.37 16.59
C GLN A 24 -7.15 18.62 15.19
N LYS A 25 -7.39 19.80 14.61
CA LYS A 25 -6.82 20.18 13.31
C LYS A 25 -5.29 20.18 13.34
N GLU A 26 -4.68 20.79 14.36
CA GLU A 26 -3.21 20.83 14.50
C GLU A 26 -2.60 19.42 14.61
N ARG A 27 -3.23 18.53 15.39
CA ARG A 27 -2.80 17.13 15.49
C ARG A 27 -2.90 16.42 14.14
N PHE A 28 -4.01 16.62 13.42
CA PHE A 28 -4.21 16.02 12.11
C PHE A 28 -3.17 16.52 11.09
N ASP A 29 -2.97 17.84 11.02
CA ASP A 29 -1.99 18.46 10.12
C ASP A 29 -0.58 17.95 10.41
N ARG A 30 -0.22 17.78 11.70
CA ARG A 30 1.08 17.20 12.08
C ARG A 30 1.24 15.78 11.56
N VAL A 31 0.23 14.91 11.72
CA VAL A 31 0.29 13.52 11.23
C VAL A 31 0.41 13.50 9.70
N VAL A 32 -0.39 14.29 8.99
CA VAL A 32 -0.32 14.39 7.52
C VAL A 32 1.04 14.87 7.05
N ASN A 33 1.64 15.85 7.73
CA ASN A 33 2.98 16.34 7.36
C ASN A 33 4.07 15.28 7.56
N VAL A 34 3.98 14.45 8.60
CA VAL A 34 4.90 13.31 8.79
C VAL A 34 4.72 12.25 7.71
N MET A 35 3.47 11.96 7.30
CA MET A 35 3.21 11.01 6.21
C MET A 35 3.72 11.49 4.84
N LYS A 36 3.82 12.80 4.63
CA LYS A 36 4.36 13.39 3.40
C LYS A 36 5.89 13.34 3.32
N ASP A 37 6.57 13.22 4.45
CA ASP A 37 8.04 13.24 4.51
C ASP A 37 8.61 11.85 4.21
N PRO A 38 9.23 11.63 3.03
CA PRO A 38 9.79 10.32 2.65
C PRO A 38 11.05 9.95 3.45
N ALA A 39 11.67 10.90 4.16
CA ALA A 39 12.78 10.60 5.08
C ALA A 39 12.29 10.07 6.44
N ALA A 40 11.03 10.35 6.80
CA ALA A 40 10.43 9.93 8.05
C ALA A 40 9.46 8.75 7.90
N THR A 41 8.73 8.68 6.77
CA THR A 41 7.69 7.69 6.53
C THR A 41 7.89 7.00 5.18
N THR A 42 7.68 5.68 5.16
CA THR A 42 7.51 4.92 3.93
C THR A 42 6.07 4.46 3.79
N PHE A 43 5.41 4.81 2.68
CA PHE A 43 4.09 4.28 2.35
C PHE A 43 4.21 3.09 1.38
N SER A 44 3.55 1.98 1.73
CA SER A 44 3.55 0.76 0.94
C SER A 44 2.17 0.19 0.69
N PHE A 45 1.94 -0.35 -0.51
CA PHE A 45 0.77 -1.18 -0.81
C PHE A 45 1.12 -2.66 -0.79
N VAL A 46 0.24 -3.50 -0.24
CA VAL A 46 0.36 -4.96 -0.32
C VAL A 46 -0.77 -5.48 -1.21
N VAL A 47 -0.42 -6.19 -2.28
CA VAL A 47 -1.35 -6.65 -3.31
C VAL A 47 -1.12 -8.10 -3.65
N TYR A 48 -2.17 -8.79 -4.10
CA TYR A 48 -2.00 -10.04 -4.83
C TYR A 48 -1.66 -9.72 -6.30
N PRO A 49 -0.81 -10.54 -6.97
CA PRO A 49 -0.57 -10.43 -8.41
C PRO A 49 -1.80 -10.83 -9.24
N GLU A 50 -2.84 -10.01 -9.15
CA GLU A 50 -4.13 -10.14 -9.81
C GLU A 50 -4.64 -8.76 -10.23
N LYS A 51 -5.43 -8.69 -11.31
CA LYS A 51 -5.85 -7.41 -11.91
C LYS A 51 -6.54 -6.46 -10.93
N THR A 52 -7.55 -6.94 -10.23
CA THR A 52 -8.40 -6.06 -9.40
C THR A 52 -7.64 -5.44 -8.22
N PRO A 53 -6.89 -6.21 -7.39
CA PRO A 53 -6.08 -5.63 -6.32
C PRO A 53 -5.06 -4.59 -6.80
N ILE A 54 -4.45 -4.81 -7.97
CA ILE A 54 -3.48 -3.87 -8.56
C ILE A 54 -4.15 -2.55 -8.94
N VAL A 55 -5.27 -2.61 -9.68
CA VAL A 55 -5.99 -1.41 -10.13
C VAL A 55 -6.54 -0.60 -8.96
N GLU A 56 -7.13 -1.26 -7.95
CA GLU A 56 -7.65 -0.56 -6.77
C GLU A 56 -6.52 0.10 -5.96
N SER A 57 -5.39 -0.60 -5.79
CA SER A 57 -4.24 -0.04 -5.09
C SER A 57 -3.61 1.12 -5.87
N GLN A 58 -3.61 1.07 -7.21
CA GLN A 58 -3.13 2.18 -8.03
C GLN A 58 -4.01 3.42 -7.84
N ARG A 59 -5.34 3.25 -7.83
CA ARG A 59 -6.29 4.35 -7.58
C ARG A 59 -6.06 4.97 -6.21
N ALA A 60 -5.92 4.14 -5.17
CA ALA A 60 -5.61 4.61 -3.82
C ALA A 60 -4.25 5.32 -3.75
N ALA A 61 -3.22 4.80 -4.44
CA ALA A 61 -1.91 5.45 -4.51
C ALA A 61 -1.97 6.82 -5.21
N GLN A 62 -2.76 6.95 -6.27
CA GLN A 62 -2.98 8.24 -6.95
C GLN A 62 -3.71 9.23 -6.05
N GLU A 63 -4.68 8.77 -5.26
CA GLU A 63 -5.35 9.61 -4.26
C GLU A 63 -4.37 10.10 -3.19
N LEU A 64 -3.53 9.22 -2.63
CA LEU A 64 -2.49 9.60 -1.67
C LEU A 64 -1.46 10.56 -2.27
N ALA A 65 -1.05 10.33 -3.52
CA ALA A 65 -0.15 11.23 -4.24
C ALA A 65 -0.76 12.64 -4.39
N SER A 66 -2.08 12.75 -4.58
CA SER A 66 -2.78 14.06 -4.60
C SER A 66 -2.71 14.81 -3.26
N PHE A 67 -2.52 14.07 -2.15
CA PHE A 67 -2.25 14.64 -0.83
C PHE A 67 -0.75 14.82 -0.55
N GLY A 68 0.13 14.61 -1.53
CA GLY A 68 1.58 14.71 -1.37
C GLY A 68 2.21 13.56 -0.59
N ILE A 69 1.51 12.44 -0.45
CA ILE A 69 2.02 11.21 0.18
C ILE A 69 2.42 10.28 -0.97
N PRO A 70 3.70 10.19 -1.33
CA PRO A 70 4.14 9.28 -2.38
C PRO A 70 3.95 7.82 -1.90
N THR A 71 3.82 6.90 -2.84
CA THR A 71 4.06 5.46 -2.60
C THR A 71 5.51 5.16 -2.92
N GLN A 72 6.23 4.43 -2.06
CA GLN A 72 7.64 4.06 -2.31
C GLN A 72 7.81 2.56 -2.56
N LEU A 73 6.90 1.74 -2.02
CA LEU A 73 7.01 0.29 -2.02
C LEU A 73 5.68 -0.35 -2.42
N VAL A 74 5.75 -1.38 -3.25
CA VAL A 74 4.62 -2.28 -3.50
C VAL A 74 5.07 -3.70 -3.22
N VAL A 75 4.35 -4.38 -2.34
CA VAL A 75 4.57 -5.77 -1.97
C VAL A 75 3.58 -6.65 -2.74
N ALA A 76 4.09 -7.48 -3.64
CA ALA A 76 3.35 -8.52 -4.31
C ALA A 76 3.35 -9.79 -3.42
N ASN A 77 2.23 -10.06 -2.75
CA ASN A 77 2.10 -11.16 -1.80
C ASN A 77 1.57 -12.45 -2.46
N LEU A 78 1.90 -13.60 -1.89
CA LEU A 78 1.50 -14.94 -2.37
C LEU A 78 1.90 -15.22 -3.83
N VAL A 79 3.13 -14.87 -4.18
CA VAL A 79 3.71 -15.25 -5.48
C VAL A 79 4.01 -16.75 -5.47
N ILE A 80 3.41 -17.50 -6.38
CA ILE A 80 3.65 -18.94 -6.53
C ILE A 80 5.11 -19.13 -6.97
N PRO A 81 5.96 -19.82 -6.19
CA PRO A 81 7.32 -20.09 -6.61
C PRO A 81 7.34 -20.95 -7.87
N GLU A 82 8.29 -20.70 -8.78
CA GLU A 82 8.38 -21.41 -10.07
C GLU A 82 8.57 -22.91 -9.86
N GLU A 83 9.38 -23.30 -8.88
CA GLU A 83 9.64 -24.69 -8.50
C GLU A 83 8.41 -25.41 -7.93
N GLN A 84 7.40 -24.67 -7.46
CA GLN A 84 6.12 -25.23 -7.00
C GLN A 84 5.10 -25.33 -8.14
N ALA A 85 5.36 -24.73 -9.30
CA ALA A 85 4.49 -24.75 -10.46
C ALA A 85 4.67 -26.05 -11.30
N VAL A 86 4.45 -27.21 -10.67
CA VAL A 86 4.70 -28.53 -11.27
C VAL A 86 3.49 -29.14 -11.97
N THR A 87 2.28 -28.59 -11.75
CA THR A 87 1.06 -29.04 -12.43
C THR A 87 0.60 -28.01 -13.46
N PRO A 88 -0.13 -28.41 -14.53
CA PRO A 88 -0.65 -27.47 -15.52
C PRO A 88 -1.47 -26.32 -14.91
N PHE A 89 -2.18 -26.59 -13.81
CA PHE A 89 -2.94 -25.58 -13.08
C PHE A 89 -2.03 -24.52 -12.45
N PHE A 90 -0.99 -24.93 -11.72
CA PHE A 90 -0.07 -24.00 -11.08
C PHE A 90 0.87 -23.32 -12.08
N GLN A 91 1.23 -23.98 -13.19
CA GLN A 91 1.95 -23.36 -14.31
C GLN A 91 1.16 -22.19 -14.92
N ASN A 92 -0.13 -22.41 -15.18
CA ASN A 92 -1.01 -21.37 -15.70
C ASN A 92 -1.17 -20.21 -14.71
N ARG A 93 -1.32 -20.52 -13.41
CA ARG A 93 -1.40 -19.52 -12.33
C ARG A 93 -0.11 -18.71 -12.20
N HIS A 94 1.05 -19.37 -12.19
CA HIS A 94 2.35 -18.71 -12.11
C HIS A 94 2.56 -17.79 -13.33
N LYS A 95 2.30 -18.28 -14.55
CA LYS A 95 2.37 -17.46 -15.78
C LYS A 95 1.44 -16.24 -15.73
N MET A 96 0.24 -16.41 -15.19
CA MET A 96 -0.70 -15.30 -14.97
C MET A 96 -0.11 -14.29 -13.97
N GLN A 97 0.46 -14.74 -12.85
CA GLN A 97 1.09 -13.87 -11.87
C GLN A 97 2.29 -13.12 -12.48
N GLN A 98 3.13 -13.76 -13.30
CA GLN A 98 4.25 -13.08 -13.98
C GLN A 98 3.79 -11.89 -14.83
N LYS A 99 2.67 -12.04 -15.55
CA LYS A 99 2.04 -10.94 -16.27
C LYS A 99 1.67 -9.80 -15.31
N TYR A 100 1.03 -10.11 -14.19
CA TYR A 100 0.59 -9.11 -13.22
C TYR A 100 1.72 -8.47 -12.42
N LEU A 101 2.82 -9.19 -12.17
CA LEU A 101 4.04 -8.64 -11.59
C LEU A 101 4.64 -7.56 -12.51
N ALA A 102 4.62 -7.76 -13.82
CA ALA A 102 5.02 -6.73 -14.79
C ALA A 102 4.02 -5.55 -14.83
N GLU A 103 2.71 -5.84 -14.70
CA GLU A 103 1.71 -4.78 -14.58
C GLU A 103 1.92 -3.93 -13.32
N ILE A 104 2.28 -4.52 -12.17
CA ILE A 104 2.61 -3.77 -10.94
C ILE A 104 3.74 -2.77 -11.21
N SER A 105 4.85 -3.21 -11.78
CA SER A 105 5.97 -2.32 -12.13
C SER A 105 5.54 -1.17 -13.04
N SER A 106 4.58 -1.40 -13.93
CA SER A 106 4.05 -0.39 -14.87
C SER A 106 3.06 0.57 -14.21
N HIS A 107 2.25 0.09 -13.27
CA HIS A 107 1.22 0.89 -12.57
C HIS A 107 1.82 1.76 -11.45
N PHE A 108 2.96 1.34 -10.90
CA PHE A 108 3.67 2.02 -9.81
C PHE A 108 5.13 2.37 -10.22
N PRO A 109 5.32 3.24 -11.21
CA PRO A 109 6.65 3.57 -11.71
C PRO A 109 7.50 4.23 -10.61
N GLY A 110 8.78 3.85 -10.56
CA GLY A 110 9.74 4.40 -9.58
C GLY A 110 9.59 3.87 -8.15
N THR A 111 8.64 2.96 -7.90
CA THR A 111 8.52 2.26 -6.62
C THR A 111 9.36 0.99 -6.60
N VAL A 112 9.81 0.60 -5.40
CA VAL A 112 10.41 -0.72 -5.19
C VAL A 112 9.30 -1.76 -5.22
N GLN A 113 9.48 -2.82 -6.00
CA GLN A 113 8.58 -3.97 -6.00
C GLN A 113 9.21 -5.12 -5.21
N LEU A 114 8.61 -5.47 -4.08
CA LEU A 114 9.01 -6.61 -3.25
C LEU A 114 8.07 -7.80 -3.51
N GLN A 115 8.61 -8.99 -3.68
CA GLN A 115 7.82 -10.20 -3.90
C GLN A 115 7.89 -11.12 -2.69
N VAL A 116 6.74 -11.50 -2.13
CA VAL A 116 6.64 -12.45 -1.03
C VAL A 116 6.10 -13.78 -1.58
N PRO A 117 6.87 -14.87 -1.48
CA PRO A 117 6.44 -16.16 -2.02
C PRO A 117 5.24 -16.72 -1.24
N MET A 118 4.45 -17.53 -1.92
CA MET A 118 3.38 -18.32 -1.32
C MET A 118 3.98 -19.51 -0.56
N TYR A 119 3.61 -19.65 0.71
CA TYR A 119 4.01 -20.79 1.54
C TYR A 119 2.88 -21.81 1.69
N ALA A 120 3.23 -23.09 1.80
CA ALA A 120 2.27 -24.19 1.96
C ALA A 120 1.61 -24.23 3.35
N ARG A 121 2.19 -23.53 4.33
CA ARG A 121 1.73 -23.46 5.71
C ARG A 121 1.39 -22.02 6.09
N GLU A 122 0.51 -21.88 7.09
CA GLU A 122 0.20 -20.59 7.67
C GLU A 122 1.48 -19.92 8.25
N ILE A 123 1.56 -18.61 8.09
CA ILE A 123 2.64 -17.81 8.65
C ILE A 123 2.35 -17.51 10.12
N LYS A 124 2.92 -18.32 11.01
CA LYS A 124 2.68 -18.19 12.46
C LYS A 124 3.95 -18.40 13.28
N GLY A 125 4.10 -17.56 14.30
CA GLY A 125 5.22 -17.60 15.24
C GLY A 125 6.48 -16.92 14.71
N LEU A 126 7.37 -16.57 15.64
CA LEU A 126 8.58 -15.79 15.32
C LEU A 126 9.54 -16.53 14.37
N ALA A 127 9.60 -17.85 14.45
CA ALA A 127 10.45 -18.65 13.55
C ALA A 127 10.05 -18.45 12.08
N MET A 128 8.76 -18.58 11.76
CA MET A 128 8.27 -18.42 10.39
C MET A 128 8.41 -16.97 9.89
N LEU A 129 8.20 -15.99 10.77
CA LEU A 129 8.45 -14.58 10.44
C LEU A 129 9.94 -14.33 10.12
N GLY A 130 10.85 -14.96 10.86
CA GLY A 130 12.29 -14.92 10.59
C GLY A 130 12.67 -15.56 9.25
N GLU A 131 12.09 -16.72 8.92
CA GLU A 131 12.28 -17.38 7.62
C GLU A 131 11.86 -16.46 6.46
N ILE A 132 10.69 -15.81 6.58
CA ILE A 132 10.22 -14.88 5.55
C ILE A 132 11.13 -13.67 5.45
N ALA A 133 11.50 -13.07 6.58
CA ALA A 133 12.38 -11.89 6.60
C ALA A 133 13.70 -12.18 5.88
N ALA A 134 14.33 -13.33 6.14
CA ALA A 134 15.57 -13.75 5.47
C ALA A 134 15.41 -14.06 3.98
N THR A 135 14.18 -14.27 3.50
CA THR A 135 13.89 -14.55 2.09
C THR A 135 13.67 -13.25 1.30
N ILE A 136 13.13 -12.21 1.94
CA ILE A 136 12.67 -10.99 1.26
C ILE A 136 13.57 -9.77 1.53
N PHE A 137 14.50 -9.84 2.48
CA PHE A 137 15.47 -8.80 2.82
C PHE A 137 16.90 -9.35 2.80
#